data_AF-A0A2H0GBG6-F1
#
_entry.id   AF-A0A2H0GBG6-F1
#
_cell.length_a   1.000
_cell.length_b   1.000
_cell.length_c   1.000
_cell.angle_alpha   90.00
_cell.angle_beta   90.00
_cell.angle_gamma   90.00
#
_symmetry.space_group_name_H-M   'P 1'
#
loop_
_entity.id
_entity.type
_entity.pdbx_description
1 polymer ?
#
loop_
_entity_poly.entity_id
_entity_poly.type
_entity_poly.pdbx_seq_one_letter_code
_entity_poly.pdbx_strand_id
1 'polypeptide(L)'
;MKNLNIHNSRFITYSDNTFTIDILGGVDVQQIERMVCTLRITYKNYPPLRSTLDLYNDNQSDKLIRTLCDKWELKLLETSKSVHTLTTQLESYKLERLKYPKNHQENTFELSEEETKQAKNYLTDKNLIKNLKNDFQQIGILGENENALILFLAMASHQYENPFSVLCLAKSGIGKSYLLQKLSECMPQNAVSFHTQISENALYYFDSHQIDGKVLFIEDLQWTHQMLSPLATLQTQGKLIKTRATKDKDGMLHSTTFEVTGKLCLIACAYSEKHYDSLSLPFLCLNLNHSHTQDFNVMEYQKKIRAGLINKDEITATQRRLKCVLSSLKSTSIINPYATLINLPDDIPHPRKTLLLLLNFIDVITFFFQYQREQTADESTGEIFIKTAPEDIELAFKLLKNSLFRRADELSTTSRGFYGWLKKYLTEAKTNQFTALDIRKVKRIHPRTLNNYLNELKLFSYVQIVGGNKHREGFIYKLTDINELTELQNSIEQSLKQTFDKIKAEQPKLSKKEQEQTAEPEQEPKENIQAEPKEEPNFFDKNYKRKRINEKEEHTLKMILELEAKQPEREYLSSDFTAITGRSQTTEARYLKILWEQGKLNREWRNRQYYYTLVKTSSKQVSKTPLSNLETQQT
;
A
#
# COMPACT_ATOMS: atom_id res chain seq x y z
N MET A 1 29.13 27.11 -22.29
CA MET A 1 29.56 27.93 -21.13
C MET A 1 28.30 28.31 -20.37
N LYS A 2 28.10 27.77 -19.16
CA LYS A 2 26.90 28.02 -18.34
C LYS A 2 27.08 29.38 -17.66
N ASN A 3 26.46 30.43 -18.22
CA ASN A 3 26.40 31.78 -17.63
C ASN A 3 25.37 31.87 -16.50
N LEU A 4 24.70 30.75 -16.20
CA LEU A 4 23.65 30.59 -15.21
C LEU A 4 24.24 30.02 -13.90
N ASN A 5 24.23 30.82 -12.84
CA ASN A 5 24.54 30.42 -11.47
C ASN A 5 23.26 30.14 -10.69
N ILE A 6 23.13 28.92 -10.18
CA ILE A 6 21.94 28.47 -9.43
C ILE A 6 22.26 28.52 -7.94
N HIS A 7 21.76 29.52 -7.22
CA HIS A 7 21.93 29.61 -5.77
C HIS A 7 20.94 28.71 -5.04
N ASN A 8 19.66 28.75 -5.41
CA ASN A 8 18.62 27.83 -4.94
C ASN A 8 17.44 27.76 -5.94
N SER A 9 16.36 27.03 -5.63
CA SER A 9 15.20 26.90 -6.52
C SER A 9 14.43 28.21 -6.75
N ARG A 10 14.60 29.22 -5.88
CA ARG A 10 13.89 30.50 -5.90
C ARG A 10 14.80 31.69 -6.26
N PHE A 11 16.08 31.45 -6.51
CA PHE A 11 17.07 32.47 -6.82
C PHE A 11 18.13 31.91 -7.76
N ILE A 12 18.11 32.41 -8.99
CA ILE A 12 19.01 32.02 -10.07
C ILE A 12 19.58 33.32 -10.64
N THR A 13 20.88 33.37 -10.90
CA THR A 13 21.54 34.54 -11.47
C THR A 13 22.15 34.17 -12.80
N TYR A 14 21.83 34.94 -13.84
CA TYR A 14 22.47 34.86 -15.14
C TYR A 14 23.40 36.06 -15.31
N SER A 15 24.66 35.82 -15.66
CA SER A 15 25.63 36.88 -15.89
C SER A 15 26.31 36.70 -17.23
N ASP A 16 26.24 37.70 -18.10
CA ASP A 16 27.04 37.79 -19.31
C ASP A 16 27.93 39.03 -19.29
N ASN A 17 28.62 39.31 -20.39
CA ASN A 17 29.54 40.45 -20.50
C ASN A 17 28.82 41.80 -20.34
N THR A 18 27.50 41.83 -20.46
CA THR A 18 26.66 43.03 -20.48
C THR A 18 25.80 43.14 -19.23
N PHE A 19 25.06 42.10 -18.86
CA PHE A 19 24.06 42.14 -17.80
C PHE A 19 24.35 41.13 -16.69
N THR A 20 23.93 41.50 -15.48
CA THR A 20 23.65 40.55 -14.41
C THR A 20 22.15 40.53 -14.15
N ILE A 21 21.51 39.40 -14.38
CA ILE A 21 20.06 39.20 -14.29
C ILE A 21 19.76 38.21 -13.18
N ASP A 22 19.16 38.70 -12.09
CA ASP A 22 18.65 37.85 -11.02
C ASP A 22 17.20 37.47 -11.30
N ILE A 23 16.91 36.18 -11.30
CA ILE A 23 15.55 35.63 -11.38
C ILE A 23 15.03 35.45 -9.94
N LEU A 24 14.13 36.35 -9.55
CA LEU A 24 13.50 36.39 -8.24
C LEU A 24 12.29 35.46 -8.22
N GLY A 25 12.23 34.54 -7.26
CA GLY A 25 11.17 33.54 -7.12
C GLY A 25 11.40 32.26 -7.92
N GLY A 26 12.46 32.20 -8.74
CA GLY A 26 12.79 31.05 -9.56
C GLY A 26 11.90 30.94 -10.81
N VAL A 27 11.87 29.74 -11.38
CA VAL A 27 11.06 29.40 -12.57
C VAL A 27 10.21 28.17 -12.24
N ASP A 28 8.93 28.21 -12.60
CA ASP A 28 8.01 27.07 -12.45
C ASP A 28 8.42 25.95 -13.40
N VAL A 29 8.85 24.82 -12.84
CA VAL A 29 9.35 23.65 -13.59
C VAL A 29 8.20 22.77 -14.10
N GLN A 30 6.99 22.88 -13.54
CA GLN A 30 5.85 22.03 -13.90
C GLN A 30 5.16 22.51 -15.19
N GLN A 31 5.03 23.82 -15.38
CA GLN A 31 4.42 24.39 -16.59
C GLN A 31 5.48 24.53 -17.69
N ILE A 32 5.59 23.53 -18.57
CA ILE A 32 6.57 23.55 -19.68
C ILE A 32 6.25 24.65 -20.69
N GLU A 33 4.97 24.91 -20.93
CA GLU A 33 4.46 25.82 -21.95
C GLU A 33 4.67 27.31 -21.66
N ARG A 34 5.14 27.68 -20.45
CA ARG A 34 5.32 29.07 -20.03
C ARG A 34 6.63 29.29 -19.28
N MET A 35 7.20 30.48 -19.41
CA MET A 35 8.42 30.91 -18.73
C MET A 35 8.18 32.23 -17.99
N VAL A 36 7.21 32.21 -17.08
CA VAL A 36 6.90 33.36 -16.22
C VAL A 36 7.96 33.50 -15.15
N CYS A 37 8.63 34.64 -15.12
CA CYS A 37 9.69 34.92 -14.16
C CYS A 37 9.75 36.42 -13.81
N THR A 38 10.28 36.73 -12.63
CA THR A 38 10.54 38.11 -12.22
C THR A 38 12.04 38.38 -12.34
N LEU A 39 12.42 39.19 -13.33
CA LEU A 39 13.80 39.54 -13.61
C LEU A 39 14.18 40.83 -12.88
N ARG A 40 15.33 40.81 -12.20
CA ARG A 40 16.04 42.00 -11.75
C ARG A 40 17.33 42.12 -12.57
N ILE A 41 17.33 43.06 -13.52
CA ILE A 41 18.39 43.26 -14.48
C ILE A 41 19.28 44.41 -14.00
N THR A 42 20.58 44.16 -13.90
CA THR A 42 21.60 45.12 -13.48
C THR A 42 22.58 45.35 -14.62
N TYR A 43 22.88 46.63 -14.89
CA TYR A 43 23.83 47.06 -15.91
C TYR A 43 24.71 48.19 -15.36
N LYS A 44 26.03 47.97 -15.29
CA LYS A 44 27.02 48.95 -14.77
C LYS A 44 26.54 49.58 -13.44
N ASN A 45 26.63 50.91 -13.31
CA ASN A 45 26.20 51.68 -12.13
C ASN A 45 24.76 52.22 -12.26
N TYR A 46 23.95 51.71 -13.18
CA TYR A 46 22.56 52.13 -13.32
C TYR A 46 21.66 51.45 -12.28
N PRO A 47 20.55 52.10 -11.88
CA PRO A 47 19.57 51.47 -11.00
C PRO A 47 18.98 50.23 -11.66
N PRO A 48 18.83 49.11 -10.91
CA PRO A 48 18.37 47.84 -11.48
C PRO A 48 16.93 47.94 -11.97
N LEU A 49 16.66 47.39 -13.15
CA LEU A 49 15.32 47.27 -13.71
C LEU A 49 14.66 45.99 -13.17
N ARG A 50 13.40 46.08 -12.74
CA ARG A 50 12.61 44.92 -12.31
C ARG A 50 11.43 44.76 -13.26
N SER A 51 11.24 43.56 -13.79
CA SER A 51 10.13 43.25 -14.69
C SER A 51 9.67 41.81 -14.48
N THR A 52 8.36 41.60 -14.42
CA THR A 52 7.75 40.27 -14.43
C THR A 52 7.13 40.03 -15.79
N LEU A 53 7.57 38.98 -16.49
CA LEU A 53 7.11 38.64 -17.83
C LEU A 53 7.19 37.14 -18.08
N ASP A 54 6.48 36.70 -19.11
CA ASP A 54 6.64 35.39 -19.73
C ASP A 54 7.69 35.49 -20.85
N LEU A 55 8.83 34.83 -20.67
CA LEU A 55 9.92 34.86 -21.66
C LEU A 55 9.59 34.14 -22.97
N TYR A 56 8.52 33.33 -23.01
CA TYR A 56 8.04 32.71 -24.25
C TYR A 56 7.05 33.59 -25.02
N ASN A 57 6.66 34.73 -24.47
CA ASN A 57 5.78 35.67 -25.15
C ASN A 57 6.61 36.75 -25.86
N ASP A 58 6.71 36.63 -27.19
CA ASP A 58 7.49 37.54 -28.05
C ASP A 58 7.14 39.02 -27.83
N ASN A 59 5.87 39.36 -27.63
CA ASN A 59 5.47 40.75 -27.40
C ASN A 59 6.04 41.30 -26.08
N GLN A 60 6.13 40.46 -25.05
CA GLN A 60 6.66 40.86 -23.75
C GLN A 60 8.19 40.90 -23.75
N SER A 61 8.85 39.93 -24.40
CA SER A 61 10.31 39.91 -24.55
C SER A 61 10.81 41.06 -25.42
N ASP A 62 10.15 41.37 -26.53
CA ASP A 62 10.47 42.52 -27.39
C ASP A 62 10.30 43.84 -26.64
N LYS A 63 9.22 43.99 -25.88
CA LYS A 63 8.99 45.18 -25.05
C LYS A 63 10.09 45.35 -24.00
N LEU A 64 10.52 44.26 -23.36
CA LEU A 64 11.65 44.28 -22.43
C LEU A 64 12.94 44.70 -23.13
N ILE A 65 13.27 44.09 -24.28
CA ILE A 65 14.49 44.39 -25.05
C ILE A 65 14.52 45.87 -25.46
N ARG A 66 13.42 46.40 -26.01
CA ARG A 66 13.31 47.82 -26.38
C ARG A 66 13.48 48.73 -25.16
N THR A 67 12.83 48.40 -24.05
CA THR A 67 12.97 49.17 -22.79
C THR A 67 14.42 49.19 -22.30
N LEU A 68 15.15 48.09 -22.41
CA LEU A 68 16.56 48.00 -22.03
C LEU A 68 17.46 48.83 -22.97
N CYS A 69 17.19 48.77 -24.28
CA CYS A 69 17.89 49.57 -25.28
C CYS A 69 17.67 51.07 -25.07
N ASP A 70 16.42 51.50 -24.86
CA ASP A 70 16.07 52.91 -24.69
C ASP A 70 16.62 53.47 -23.38
N LYS A 71 16.55 52.68 -22.29
CA LYS A 71 16.93 53.15 -20.95
C LYS A 71 18.44 53.23 -20.72
N TRP A 72 19.21 52.35 -21.36
CA TRP A 72 20.66 52.23 -21.15
C TRP A 72 21.48 52.44 -22.43
N GLU A 73 20.85 52.94 -23.51
CA GLU A 73 21.46 53.25 -24.81
C GLU A 73 22.25 52.07 -25.40
N LEU A 74 21.66 50.88 -25.36
CA LEU A 74 22.30 49.63 -25.77
C LEU A 74 21.94 49.23 -27.19
N LYS A 75 22.86 48.53 -27.86
CA LYS A 75 22.61 47.98 -29.20
C LYS A 75 21.57 46.86 -29.12
N LEU A 76 20.55 46.96 -29.98
CA LEU A 76 19.44 46.00 -30.07
C LEU A 76 19.91 44.55 -30.21
N LEU A 77 20.92 44.32 -31.05
CA LEU A 77 21.42 43.00 -31.38
C LEU A 77 22.14 42.33 -30.20
N GLU A 78 22.86 43.10 -29.38
CA GLU A 78 23.56 42.61 -28.19
C GLU A 78 22.56 42.32 -27.07
N THR A 79 21.63 43.24 -26.79
CA THR A 79 20.57 43.05 -25.79
C THR A 79 19.67 41.86 -26.12
N SER A 80 19.26 41.74 -27.38
CA SER A 80 18.46 40.61 -27.84
C SER A 80 19.20 39.29 -27.65
N LYS A 81 20.47 39.22 -28.04
CA LYS A 81 21.29 38.00 -27.85
C LYS A 81 21.38 37.59 -26.38
N SER A 82 21.55 38.54 -25.46
CA SER A 82 21.58 38.26 -24.03
C SER A 82 20.26 37.70 -23.50
N VAL A 83 19.13 38.32 -23.85
CA VAL A 83 17.80 37.87 -23.39
C VAL A 83 17.46 36.48 -23.94
N HIS A 84 17.74 36.22 -25.23
CA HIS A 84 17.50 34.90 -25.82
C HIS A 84 18.42 33.83 -25.23
N THR A 85 19.70 34.17 -24.97
CA THR A 85 20.64 33.24 -24.33
C THR A 85 20.19 32.88 -22.92
N LEU A 86 19.68 33.85 -22.15
CA LEU A 86 19.05 33.60 -20.85
C LEU A 86 17.88 32.61 -20.99
N THR A 87 16.96 32.85 -21.93
CA THR A 87 15.79 31.98 -22.17
C THR A 87 16.22 30.54 -22.48
N THR A 88 17.18 30.34 -23.40
CA THR A 88 17.68 29.00 -23.75
C THR A 88 18.38 28.30 -22.58
N GLN A 89 19.08 29.04 -21.71
CA GLN A 89 19.70 28.45 -20.51
C GLN A 89 18.66 28.10 -19.44
N LEU A 90 17.59 28.89 -19.29
CA LEU A 90 16.46 28.57 -18.42
C LEU A 90 15.65 27.37 -18.93
N GLU A 91 15.46 27.25 -20.25
CA GLU A 91 14.88 26.06 -20.89
C GLU A 91 15.70 24.81 -20.58
N SER A 92 17.02 24.89 -20.78
CA SER A 92 17.93 23.79 -20.45
C SER A 92 17.85 23.43 -18.97
N TYR A 93 17.76 24.41 -18.08
CA TYR A 93 17.56 24.21 -16.64
C TYR A 93 16.22 23.53 -16.31
N LYS A 94 15.12 23.91 -16.95
CA LYS A 94 13.80 23.25 -16.78
C LYS A 94 13.85 21.81 -17.27
N LEU A 95 14.42 21.57 -18.46
CA LEU A 95 14.55 20.24 -19.06
C LEU A 95 15.48 19.33 -18.25
N GLU A 96 16.60 19.84 -17.74
CA GLU A 96 17.49 19.09 -16.83
C GLU A 96 16.74 18.70 -15.55
N ARG A 97 15.95 19.61 -14.95
CA ARG A 97 15.13 19.29 -13.75
C ARG A 97 13.92 18.42 -14.01
N LEU A 98 13.40 18.36 -15.24
CA LEU A 98 12.34 17.44 -15.63
C LEU A 98 12.87 16.04 -15.88
N LYS A 99 14.04 15.93 -16.52
CA LYS A 99 14.73 14.65 -16.78
C LYS A 99 15.34 14.06 -15.51
N TYR A 100 15.84 14.92 -14.65
CA TYR A 100 16.40 14.59 -13.35
C TYR A 100 15.75 15.52 -12.32
N PRO A 101 14.51 15.23 -11.84
CA PRO A 101 14.00 15.89 -10.66
C PRO A 101 15.09 15.78 -9.61
N LYS A 102 15.74 16.91 -9.30
CA LYS A 102 17.00 16.96 -8.55
C LYS A 102 16.91 15.96 -7.42
N ASN A 103 17.82 14.98 -7.47
CA ASN A 103 18.28 14.15 -6.38
C ASN A 103 17.80 14.74 -5.05
N HIS A 104 16.74 14.16 -4.48
CA HIS A 104 16.83 13.94 -3.05
C HIS A 104 18.18 13.25 -2.89
N GLN A 105 19.18 13.99 -2.41
CA GLN A 105 20.19 13.36 -1.57
C GLN A 105 19.38 12.84 -0.38
N GLU A 106 18.64 11.75 -0.60
CA GLU A 106 18.24 10.88 0.48
C GLU A 106 19.58 10.58 1.12
N ASN A 107 19.75 10.98 2.38
CA ASN A 107 20.88 10.50 3.17
C ASN A 107 20.77 8.98 3.10
N THR A 108 21.55 8.37 2.20
CA THR A 108 21.59 6.93 2.04
C THR A 108 22.16 6.44 3.34
N PHE A 109 21.34 5.75 4.11
CA PHE A 109 21.80 5.12 5.32
C PHE A 109 22.79 4.03 4.89
N GLU A 110 24.08 4.32 5.03
CA GLU A 110 25.15 3.40 4.69
C GLU A 110 25.46 2.51 5.88
N LEU A 111 25.37 1.21 5.65
CA LEU A 111 25.75 0.17 6.60
C LEU A 111 27.25 -0.08 6.50
N SER A 112 27.96 -0.06 7.63
CA SER A 112 29.31 -0.63 7.70
C SER A 112 29.27 -2.16 7.51
N GLU A 113 30.36 -2.76 7.02
CA GLU A 113 30.50 -4.21 6.95
C GLU A 113 30.36 -4.86 8.35
N GLU A 114 30.90 -4.21 9.38
CA GLU A 114 30.78 -4.66 10.77
C GLU A 114 29.32 -4.63 11.25
N GLU A 115 28.60 -3.55 10.95
CA GLU A 115 27.18 -3.39 11.31
C GLU A 115 26.31 -4.42 10.60
N THR A 116 26.61 -4.70 9.33
CA THR A 116 25.93 -5.73 8.55
C THR A 116 26.15 -7.12 9.16
N LYS A 117 27.37 -7.42 9.60
CA LYS A 117 27.69 -8.69 10.27
C LYS A 117 26.98 -8.80 11.62
N GLN A 118 26.98 -7.74 12.42
CA GLN A 118 26.27 -7.69 13.70
C GLN A 118 24.75 -7.85 13.51
N ALA A 119 24.16 -7.17 12.53
CA ALA A 119 22.74 -7.28 12.21
C ALA A 119 22.35 -8.69 11.75
N LYS A 120 23.16 -9.33 10.90
CA LYS A 120 22.95 -10.73 10.51
C LYS A 120 23.05 -11.68 11.70
N ASN A 121 24.07 -11.54 12.55
CA ASN A 121 24.22 -12.34 13.76
C ASN A 121 22.99 -12.19 14.68
N TYR A 122 22.49 -10.96 14.83
CA TYR A 122 21.27 -10.68 15.59
C TYR A 122 20.05 -11.38 14.97
N LEU A 123 19.88 -11.31 13.64
CA LEU A 123 18.78 -11.96 12.92
C LEU A 123 18.86 -13.50 12.96
N THR A 124 20.05 -14.09 13.12
CA THR A 124 20.22 -15.55 13.26
C THR A 124 20.01 -16.07 14.69
N ASP A 125 19.86 -15.20 15.69
CA ASP A 125 19.71 -15.62 17.09
C ASP A 125 18.36 -16.32 17.33
N LYS A 126 18.40 -17.49 17.98
CA LYS A 126 17.20 -18.23 18.40
C LYS A 126 16.31 -17.44 19.36
N ASN A 127 16.87 -16.49 20.11
CA ASN A 127 16.13 -15.63 21.05
C ASN A 127 15.71 -14.28 20.45
N LEU A 128 15.68 -14.14 19.12
CA LEU A 128 15.40 -12.88 18.41
C LEU A 128 14.19 -12.11 18.95
N ILE A 129 13.05 -12.76 19.18
CA ILE A 129 11.83 -12.11 19.70
C ILE A 129 12.02 -11.57 21.12
N LYS A 130 12.75 -12.31 21.97
CA LYS A 130 13.01 -11.88 23.35
C LYS A 130 13.97 -10.68 23.35
N ASN A 131 15.00 -10.71 22.50
CA ASN A 131 15.93 -9.61 22.33
C ASN A 131 15.21 -8.35 21.84
N LEU A 132 14.36 -8.46 20.82
CA LEU A 132 13.54 -7.34 20.33
C LEU A 132 12.67 -6.72 21.42
N LYS A 133 12.02 -7.54 22.25
CA LYS A 133 11.20 -7.05 23.36
C LYS A 133 12.02 -6.28 24.40
N ASN A 134 13.24 -6.72 24.68
CA ASN A 134 14.15 -5.98 25.57
C ASN A 134 14.60 -4.67 24.91
N ASP A 135 14.92 -4.70 23.63
CA ASP A 135 15.34 -3.53 22.86
C ASP A 135 14.22 -2.47 22.81
N PHE A 136 12.95 -2.89 22.65
CA PHE A 136 11.79 -2.01 22.72
C PHE A 136 11.66 -1.31 24.08
N GLN A 137 11.87 -2.04 25.17
CA GLN A 137 11.86 -1.46 26.52
C GLN A 137 13.01 -0.48 26.71
N GLN A 138 14.20 -0.81 26.19
CA GLN A 138 15.38 0.04 26.25
C GLN A 138 15.16 1.36 25.49
N ILE A 139 14.51 1.36 24.33
CA ILE A 139 14.17 2.59 23.60
C ILE A 139 13.00 3.36 24.23
N GLY A 140 12.34 2.81 25.25
CA GLY A 140 11.28 3.47 26.01
C GLY A 140 9.84 3.07 25.67
N ILE A 141 9.65 2.01 24.87
CA ILE A 141 8.33 1.43 24.62
C ILE A 141 8.03 0.43 25.75
N LEU A 142 7.34 0.89 26.79
CA LEU A 142 7.01 0.09 27.96
C LEU A 142 5.61 -0.50 27.83
N GLY A 143 5.41 -1.74 28.31
CA GLY A 143 4.09 -2.39 28.43
C GLY A 143 3.25 -2.54 27.16
N GLU A 144 3.89 -2.33 26.00
CA GLU A 144 3.33 -2.48 24.65
C GLU A 144 4.13 -3.50 23.82
N ASN A 145 4.81 -4.46 24.48
CA ASN A 145 5.78 -5.36 23.85
C ASN A 145 5.21 -6.13 22.64
N GLU A 146 3.94 -6.56 22.69
CA GLU A 146 3.31 -7.31 21.58
C GLU A 146 2.92 -6.37 20.44
N ASN A 147 2.28 -5.24 20.75
CA ASN A 147 1.93 -4.22 19.76
C ASN A 147 3.16 -3.65 19.06
N ALA A 148 4.22 -3.35 19.81
CA ALA A 148 5.50 -2.89 19.29
C ALA A 148 6.15 -3.93 18.36
N LEU A 149 6.09 -5.21 18.71
CA LEU A 149 6.59 -6.28 17.88
C LEU A 149 5.81 -6.39 16.56
N ILE A 150 4.48 -6.35 16.61
CA ILE A 150 3.64 -6.39 15.39
C ILE A 150 3.96 -5.20 14.48
N LEU A 151 4.07 -3.99 15.06
CA LEU A 151 4.42 -2.79 14.29
C LEU A 151 5.82 -2.88 13.70
N PHE A 152 6.80 -3.38 14.45
CA PHE A 152 8.17 -3.56 13.97
C PHE A 152 8.26 -4.57 12.82
N LEU A 153 7.54 -5.69 12.92
CA LEU A 153 7.43 -6.68 11.84
C LEU A 153 6.73 -6.08 10.61
N ALA A 154 5.67 -5.29 10.81
CA ALA A 154 5.02 -4.57 9.71
C ALA A 154 5.98 -3.58 9.04
N MET A 155 6.78 -2.82 9.81
CA MET A 155 7.82 -1.95 9.25
C MET A 155 8.83 -2.72 8.42
N ALA A 156 9.28 -3.88 8.89
CA ALA A 156 10.22 -4.73 8.17
C ALA A 156 9.69 -5.13 6.78
N SER A 157 8.36 -5.32 6.65
CA SER A 157 7.73 -5.74 5.40
C SER A 157 7.75 -4.71 4.26
N HIS A 158 8.23 -3.47 4.46
CA HIS A 158 8.33 -2.47 3.36
C HIS A 158 9.20 -2.92 2.18
N GLN A 159 10.14 -3.86 2.41
CA GLN A 159 10.99 -4.46 1.37
C GLN A 159 10.42 -5.78 0.81
N TYR A 160 9.35 -6.30 1.44
CA TYR A 160 8.69 -7.52 0.99
C TYR A 160 7.75 -7.20 -0.18
N GLU A 161 7.44 -8.21 -1.00
CA GLU A 161 6.61 -8.02 -2.18
C GLU A 161 5.19 -7.59 -1.86
N ASN A 162 4.67 -8.03 -0.71
CA ASN A 162 3.34 -7.70 -0.20
C ASN A 162 3.45 -7.07 1.19
N PRO A 163 3.76 -5.76 1.30
CA PRO A 163 3.90 -5.10 2.60
C PRO A 163 2.64 -5.15 3.43
N PHE A 164 2.82 -5.08 4.74
CA PHE A 164 1.75 -5.25 5.73
C PHE A 164 1.42 -3.94 6.43
N SER A 165 0.14 -3.64 6.46
CA SER A 165 -0.36 -2.34 6.93
C SER A 165 -1.15 -2.49 8.24
N VAL A 166 -0.84 -1.62 9.20
CA VAL A 166 -1.35 -1.65 10.58
C VAL A 166 -1.94 -0.29 10.97
N LEU A 167 -3.13 -0.32 11.57
CA LEU A 167 -3.82 0.82 12.15
C LEU A 167 -3.92 0.69 13.67
N CYS A 168 -3.28 1.61 14.38
CA CYS A 168 -3.31 1.73 15.83
C CYS A 168 -4.52 2.57 16.27
N LEU A 169 -5.49 1.91 16.89
CA LEU A 169 -6.66 2.49 17.50
C LEU A 169 -6.39 2.80 18.97
N ALA A 170 -6.56 4.06 19.34
CA ALA A 170 -6.49 4.47 20.75
C ALA A 170 -7.26 5.76 20.96
N LYS A 171 -7.45 6.18 22.22
CA LYS A 171 -7.94 7.53 22.55
C LYS A 171 -6.80 8.55 22.57
N SER A 172 -7.16 9.83 22.51
CA SER A 172 -6.18 10.91 22.73
C SER A 172 -5.53 10.78 24.11
N GLY A 173 -4.24 11.11 24.20
CA GLY A 173 -3.47 11.12 25.46
C GLY A 173 -2.83 9.80 25.88
N ILE A 174 -3.05 8.68 25.17
CA ILE A 174 -2.52 7.35 25.55
C ILE A 174 -1.05 7.14 25.08
N GLY A 175 -0.46 8.10 24.36
CA GLY A 175 0.92 7.98 23.86
C GLY A 175 1.05 7.34 22.47
N LYS A 176 0.00 7.44 21.65
CA LYS A 176 -0.02 6.99 20.25
C LYS A 176 1.15 7.51 19.42
N SER A 177 1.30 8.83 19.37
CA SER A 177 2.35 9.50 18.62
C SER A 177 3.72 9.10 19.14
N TYR A 178 3.86 8.91 20.46
CA TYR A 178 5.11 8.48 21.07
C TYR A 178 5.56 7.11 20.57
N LEU A 179 4.66 6.12 20.52
CA LEU A 179 4.96 4.79 19.99
C LEU A 179 5.41 4.83 18.53
N LEU A 180 4.67 5.56 17.68
CA LEU A 180 4.99 5.71 16.26
C LEU A 180 6.32 6.45 16.04
N GLN A 181 6.56 7.54 16.78
CA GLN A 181 7.81 8.30 16.71
C GLN A 181 9.00 7.41 17.06
N LYS A 182 8.94 6.69 18.19
CA LYS A 182 10.04 5.82 18.63
C LYS A 182 10.35 4.71 17.64
N LEU A 183 9.33 4.12 17.03
CA LEU A 183 9.50 3.13 15.98
C LEU A 183 10.03 3.75 14.69
N SER A 184 9.54 4.92 14.28
CA SER A 184 10.04 5.63 13.09
C SER A 184 11.53 6.00 13.20
N GLU A 185 12.02 6.32 14.41
CA GLU A 185 13.44 6.58 14.68
C GLU A 185 14.33 5.35 14.42
N CYS A 186 13.75 4.14 14.48
CA CYS A 186 14.43 2.88 14.17
C CYS A 186 14.53 2.59 12.66
N MET A 187 13.98 3.42 11.78
CA MET A 187 14.03 3.22 10.32
C MET A 187 14.99 4.19 9.64
N PRO A 188 15.64 3.80 8.53
CA PRO A 188 16.51 4.69 7.79
C PRO A 188 15.69 5.78 7.07
N GLN A 189 16.24 6.99 6.94
CA GLN A 189 15.48 8.16 6.47
C GLN A 189 14.94 8.01 5.04
N ASN A 190 15.64 7.25 4.21
CA ASN A 190 15.24 6.95 2.85
C ASN A 190 14.06 5.95 2.76
N ALA A 191 13.83 5.14 3.79
CA ALA A 191 12.75 4.14 3.80
C ALA A 191 11.50 4.59 4.58
N VAL A 192 11.42 5.87 4.95
CA VAL A 192 10.33 6.43 5.77
C VAL A 192 9.69 7.62 5.09
N SER A 193 8.36 7.63 5.09
CA SER A 193 7.56 8.82 4.82
C SER A 193 6.71 9.11 6.06
N PHE A 194 7.01 10.20 6.76
CA PHE A 194 6.38 10.52 8.04
C PHE A 194 5.50 11.75 7.93
N HIS A 195 4.23 11.60 8.30
CA HIS A 195 3.24 12.68 8.32
C HIS A 195 2.56 12.77 9.69
N THR A 196 2.45 13.98 10.21
CA THR A 196 1.65 14.23 11.42
C THR A 196 0.16 14.06 11.11
N GLN A 197 -0.30 14.67 10.01
CA GLN A 197 -1.65 14.56 9.47
C GLN A 197 -1.62 14.58 7.94
N ILE A 198 -2.66 13.99 7.34
CA ILE A 198 -2.85 14.00 5.89
C ILE A 198 -4.33 14.13 5.54
N SER A 199 -4.61 14.85 4.44
CA SER A 199 -5.97 14.94 3.89
C SER A 199 -6.20 13.85 2.84
N GLU A 200 -7.46 13.41 2.68
CA GLU A 200 -7.85 12.44 1.64
C GLU A 200 -7.32 12.84 0.25
N ASN A 201 -7.46 14.13 -0.09
CA ASN A 201 -7.08 14.61 -1.41
C ASN A 201 -5.58 14.51 -1.65
N ALA A 202 -4.76 14.70 -0.61
CA ALA A 202 -3.29 14.63 -0.73
C ALA A 202 -2.81 13.24 -1.16
N LEU A 203 -3.54 12.16 -0.85
CA LEU A 203 -3.19 10.79 -1.23
C LEU A 203 -3.02 10.62 -2.76
N TYR A 204 -3.75 11.41 -3.55
CA TYR A 204 -3.73 11.36 -5.02
C TYR A 204 -2.63 12.22 -5.64
N TYR A 205 -1.93 13.02 -4.84
CA TYR A 205 -0.84 13.90 -5.30
C TYR A 205 0.52 13.45 -4.77
N PHE A 206 0.58 12.29 -4.11
CA PHE A 206 1.85 11.69 -3.76
C PHE A 206 2.59 11.24 -5.01
N ASP A 207 3.90 11.43 -5.01
CA ASP A 207 4.74 10.79 -6.01
C ASP A 207 4.91 9.31 -5.67
N SER A 208 4.95 8.43 -6.66
CA SER A 208 5.12 6.98 -6.45
C SER A 208 6.32 6.64 -5.56
N HIS A 209 7.43 7.38 -5.67
CA HIS A 209 8.64 7.19 -4.85
C HIS A 209 8.46 7.53 -3.35
N GLN A 210 7.40 8.24 -2.97
CA GLN A 210 7.12 8.58 -1.57
C GLN A 210 6.36 7.47 -0.84
N ILE A 211 5.81 6.52 -1.59
CA ILE A 211 5.02 5.40 -1.06
C ILE A 211 5.73 4.06 -1.33
N ASP A 212 6.17 3.84 -2.57
CA ASP A 212 6.71 2.55 -2.97
C ASP A 212 8.04 2.26 -2.27
N GLY A 213 8.14 1.08 -1.64
CA GLY A 213 9.31 0.66 -0.87
C GLY A 213 9.58 1.51 0.38
N LYS A 214 8.61 2.28 0.89
CA LYS A 214 8.73 3.09 2.11
C LYS A 214 7.62 2.76 3.11
N VAL A 215 7.91 2.94 4.40
CA VAL A 215 6.89 2.90 5.45
C VAL A 215 6.24 4.27 5.57
N LEU A 216 4.93 4.33 5.31
CA LEU A 216 4.11 5.51 5.49
C LEU A 216 3.60 5.59 6.93
N PHE A 217 4.19 6.49 7.72
CA PHE A 217 3.74 6.79 9.07
C PHE A 217 2.75 7.96 9.09
N ILE A 218 1.60 7.77 9.74
CA ILE A 218 0.61 8.84 9.95
C ILE A 218 0.25 8.90 11.44
N GLU A 219 0.63 9.97 12.14
CA GLU A 219 0.38 10.08 13.58
C GLU A 219 -1.09 10.25 13.94
N ASP A 220 -1.83 10.99 13.12
CA ASP A 220 -3.25 11.27 13.33
C ASP A 220 -4.03 11.13 12.03
N LEU A 221 -4.46 9.89 11.78
CA LEU A 221 -5.30 9.51 10.66
C LEU A 221 -6.78 9.67 11.03
N GLN A 222 -7.49 10.44 10.20
CA GLN A 222 -8.93 10.56 10.33
C GLN A 222 -9.61 9.21 10.05
N TRP A 223 -10.36 8.72 11.04
CA TRP A 223 -11.09 7.46 10.93
C TRP A 223 -12.42 7.65 10.18
N THR A 224 -12.32 7.85 8.85
CA THR A 224 -13.48 8.04 7.96
C THR A 224 -13.38 7.14 6.74
N HIS A 225 -14.53 6.76 6.17
CA HIS A 225 -14.56 5.97 4.94
C HIS A 225 -13.85 6.68 3.78
N GLN A 226 -13.98 8.01 3.70
CA GLN A 226 -13.30 8.83 2.70
C GLN A 226 -11.78 8.68 2.80
N MET A 227 -11.21 8.69 4.01
CA MET A 227 -9.77 8.53 4.20
C MET A 227 -9.29 7.08 4.03
N LEU A 228 -10.05 6.10 4.53
CA LEU A 228 -9.63 4.70 4.58
C LEU A 228 -9.80 3.96 3.24
N SER A 229 -10.79 4.33 2.44
CA SER A 229 -11.07 3.65 1.15
C SER A 229 -9.95 3.80 0.12
N PRO A 230 -9.37 5.00 -0.12
CA PRO A 230 -8.23 5.17 -1.02
C PRO A 230 -7.00 4.37 -0.56
N LEU A 231 -6.72 4.37 0.75
CA LEU A 231 -5.62 3.58 1.32
C LEU A 231 -5.87 2.07 1.12
N ALA A 232 -7.09 1.59 1.35
CA ALA A 232 -7.43 0.18 1.15
C ALA A 232 -7.34 -0.23 -0.32
N THR A 233 -7.70 0.67 -1.24
CA THR A 233 -7.55 0.48 -2.68
C THR A 233 -6.07 0.38 -3.05
N LEU A 234 -5.24 1.27 -2.52
CA LEU A 234 -3.80 1.27 -2.76
C LEU A 234 -3.13 -0.01 -2.22
N GLN A 235 -3.52 -0.49 -1.03
CA GLN A 235 -3.04 -1.76 -0.46
C GLN A 235 -3.39 -2.97 -1.34
N THR A 236 -4.60 -3.01 -1.91
CA THR A 236 -5.12 -4.19 -2.61
C THR A 236 -4.79 -4.20 -4.10
N GLN A 237 -4.70 -3.03 -4.73
CA GLN A 237 -4.46 -2.89 -6.17
C GLN A 237 -3.05 -2.41 -6.51
N GLY A 238 -2.29 -1.88 -5.55
CA GLY A 238 -0.98 -1.28 -5.78
C GLY A 238 -1.01 0.03 -6.57
N LYS A 239 -2.21 0.56 -6.84
CA LYS A 239 -2.42 1.81 -7.58
C LYS A 239 -3.66 2.55 -7.12
N LEU A 240 -3.62 3.86 -7.21
CA LEU A 240 -4.70 4.77 -6.91
C LEU A 240 -4.87 5.75 -8.08
N ILE A 241 -6.06 5.80 -8.66
CA ILE A 241 -6.35 6.63 -9.83
C ILE A 241 -7.54 7.53 -9.49
N LYS A 242 -7.38 8.85 -9.68
CA LYS A 242 -8.48 9.82 -9.54
C LYS A 242 -8.49 10.79 -10.71
N THR A 243 -9.62 10.80 -11.40
CA THR A 243 -9.87 11.72 -12.51
C THR A 243 -10.71 12.89 -12.02
N ARG A 244 -10.29 14.11 -12.33
CA ARG A 244 -11.01 15.34 -11.98
C ARG A 244 -11.15 16.23 -13.21
N ALA A 245 -12.27 16.96 -13.28
CA ALA A 245 -12.40 18.04 -14.25
C ALA A 245 -11.58 19.25 -13.77
N THR A 246 -10.60 19.65 -14.57
CA THR A 246 -9.81 20.86 -14.37
C THR A 246 -10.19 21.88 -15.44
N LYS A 247 -10.35 23.12 -15.01
CA LYS A 247 -10.67 24.23 -15.91
C LYS A 247 -9.38 24.75 -16.51
N ASP A 248 -9.29 24.73 -17.83
CA ASP A 248 -8.17 25.31 -18.55
C ASP A 248 -8.32 26.84 -18.64
N LYS A 249 -7.27 27.53 -19.09
CA LYS A 249 -7.21 28.99 -19.18
C LYS A 249 -8.29 29.58 -20.11
N ASP A 250 -8.73 28.79 -21.08
CA ASP A 250 -9.81 29.14 -22.02
C ASP A 250 -11.21 28.92 -21.42
N GLY A 251 -11.29 28.47 -20.17
CA GLY A 251 -12.54 28.20 -19.46
C GLY A 251 -13.20 26.87 -19.83
N MET A 252 -12.63 26.13 -20.79
CA MET A 252 -13.01 24.76 -21.15
C MET A 252 -12.63 23.79 -20.03
N LEU A 253 -13.52 22.82 -19.75
CA LEU A 253 -13.25 21.76 -18.79
C LEU A 253 -12.55 20.60 -19.49
N HIS A 254 -11.35 20.27 -19.04
CA HIS A 254 -10.63 19.07 -19.47
C HIS A 254 -10.42 18.12 -18.30
N SER A 255 -10.44 16.82 -18.59
CA SER A 255 -10.31 15.76 -17.61
C SER A 255 -8.83 15.50 -17.32
N THR A 256 -8.36 15.75 -16.10
CA THR A 256 -7.01 15.41 -15.65
C THR A 256 -7.06 14.18 -14.74
N THR A 257 -6.18 13.22 -14.98
CA THR A 257 -6.08 11.99 -14.19
C THR A 257 -4.80 12.01 -13.38
N PHE A 258 -4.96 11.84 -12.07
CA PHE A 258 -3.87 11.66 -11.12
C PHE A 258 -3.74 10.16 -10.83
N GLU A 259 -2.55 9.61 -11.02
CA GLU A 259 -2.25 8.21 -10.77
C GLU A 259 -1.05 8.11 -9.83
N VAL A 260 -1.21 7.31 -8.77
CA VAL A 260 -0.17 7.01 -7.80
C VAL A 260 -0.02 5.49 -7.76
N THR A 261 1.20 5.00 -7.95
CA THR A 261 1.51 3.56 -7.96
C THR A 261 2.50 3.25 -6.86
N GLY A 262 2.23 2.22 -6.05
CA GLY A 262 3.17 1.81 -5.01
C GLY A 262 2.58 0.77 -4.07
N LYS A 263 3.47 -0.05 -3.51
CA LYS A 263 3.13 -1.04 -2.50
C LYS A 263 3.00 -0.34 -1.14
N LEU A 264 1.78 -0.23 -0.64
CA LEU A 264 1.51 0.49 0.60
C LEU A 264 1.99 -0.30 1.82
N CYS A 265 2.93 0.26 2.58
CA CYS A 265 3.28 -0.17 3.94
C CYS A 265 2.84 0.93 4.93
N LEU A 266 1.61 0.85 5.44
CA LEU A 266 1.02 1.88 6.28
C LEU A 266 1.13 1.55 7.76
N ILE A 267 1.63 2.50 8.55
CA ILE A 267 1.50 2.48 10.01
C ILE A 267 0.88 3.79 10.45
N ALA A 268 -0.39 3.73 10.83
CA ALA A 268 -1.11 4.93 11.20
C ALA A 268 -1.82 4.80 12.55
N CYS A 269 -1.87 5.91 13.28
CA CYS A 269 -2.65 6.04 14.49
C CYS A 269 -3.96 6.74 14.18
N ALA A 270 -5.06 6.21 14.69
CA ALA A 270 -6.38 6.79 14.52
C ALA A 270 -7.15 6.78 15.84
N TYR A 271 -8.18 7.62 15.92
CA TYR A 271 -9.16 7.59 16.99
C TYR A 271 -10.49 7.10 16.44
N SER A 272 -11.00 6.01 17.00
CA SER A 272 -12.33 5.49 16.68
C SER A 272 -13.26 5.66 17.87
N GLU A 273 -14.26 6.53 17.75
CA GLU A 273 -15.35 6.68 18.73
C GLU A 273 -16.52 5.73 18.49
N LYS A 274 -16.61 5.18 17.29
CA LYS A 274 -17.74 4.36 16.84
C LYS A 274 -17.24 2.99 16.43
N HIS A 275 -18.11 1.99 16.58
CA HIS A 275 -17.94 0.69 15.96
C HIS A 275 -17.93 0.81 14.44
N TYR A 276 -16.74 1.03 13.90
CA TYR A 276 -16.46 0.90 12.49
C TYR A 276 -15.71 -0.40 12.20
N ASP A 277 -15.73 -1.36 13.14
CA ASP A 277 -15.23 -2.73 12.88
C ASP A 277 -16.06 -3.45 11.80
N SER A 278 -17.21 -2.88 11.39
CA SER A 278 -17.94 -3.28 10.18
C SER A 278 -17.24 -2.90 8.87
N LEU A 279 -16.26 -1.99 8.89
CA LEU A 279 -15.44 -1.70 7.73
C LEU A 279 -14.44 -2.84 7.54
N SER A 280 -14.75 -3.67 6.55
CA SER A 280 -13.90 -4.76 6.10
C SER A 280 -12.63 -4.21 5.41
N LEU A 281 -11.66 -3.77 6.22
CA LEU A 281 -10.40 -3.18 5.77
C LEU A 281 -9.31 -4.26 5.61
N PRO A 282 -8.38 -4.10 4.65
CA PRO A 282 -7.22 -4.97 4.50
C PRO A 282 -6.11 -4.69 5.53
N PHE A 283 -6.38 -3.86 6.55
CA PHE A 283 -5.42 -3.44 7.56
C PHE A 283 -5.62 -4.22 8.86
N LEU A 284 -4.54 -4.48 9.57
CA LEU A 284 -4.62 -4.97 10.94
C LEU A 284 -4.96 -3.83 11.89
N CYS A 285 -6.04 -3.96 12.67
CA CYS A 285 -6.39 -2.98 13.69
C CYS A 285 -5.83 -3.44 15.05
N LEU A 286 -4.96 -2.62 15.65
CA LEU A 286 -4.39 -2.83 16.98
C LEU A 286 -4.98 -1.83 17.97
N ASN A 287 -5.41 -2.32 19.12
CA ASN A 287 -5.81 -1.43 20.22
C ASN A 287 -4.63 -1.24 21.17
N LEU A 288 -4.29 0.01 21.49
CA LEU A 288 -3.24 0.28 22.47
C LEU A 288 -3.71 0.05 23.91
N ASN A 289 -2.76 -0.25 24.78
CA ASN A 289 -2.94 -0.47 26.20
C ASN A 289 -3.26 0.86 26.90
N HIS A 290 -4.44 0.91 27.53
CA HIS A 290 -4.95 2.06 28.26
C HIS A 290 -5.16 1.75 29.74
N SER A 291 -4.44 0.76 30.27
CA SER A 291 -4.54 0.37 31.68
C SER A 291 -3.89 1.40 32.60
N HIS A 292 -4.42 1.56 33.81
CA HIS A 292 -3.83 2.47 34.80
C HIS A 292 -2.40 2.07 35.21
N THR A 293 -2.09 0.77 35.19
CA THR A 293 -0.73 0.27 35.43
C THR A 293 0.22 0.73 34.33
N GLN A 294 -0.25 0.78 33.09
CA GLN A 294 0.52 1.29 31.96
C GLN A 294 0.81 2.78 32.10
N ASP A 295 -0.19 3.59 32.46
CA ASP A 295 -0.02 5.02 32.70
C ASP A 295 1.05 5.28 33.79
N PHE A 296 0.98 4.52 34.89
CA PHE A 296 1.96 4.61 35.97
C PHE A 296 3.38 4.30 35.50
N ASN A 297 3.57 3.20 34.75
CA ASN A 297 4.87 2.79 34.24
C ASN A 297 5.47 3.86 33.30
N VAL A 298 4.65 4.44 32.42
CA VAL A 298 5.06 5.51 31.50
C VAL A 298 5.46 6.76 32.27
N MET A 299 4.67 7.18 33.27
CA MET A 299 4.99 8.35 34.10
C MET A 299 6.30 8.14 34.88
N GLU A 300 6.50 6.98 35.49
CA GLU A 300 7.74 6.66 36.21
C GLU A 300 8.96 6.67 35.29
N TYR A 301 8.82 6.14 34.07
CA TYR A 301 9.89 6.18 33.07
C TYR A 301 10.25 7.61 32.66
N GLN A 302 9.24 8.46 32.41
CA GLN A 302 9.47 9.88 32.10
C GLN A 302 10.19 10.60 33.25
N LYS A 303 9.83 10.32 34.51
CA LYS A 303 10.54 10.85 35.69
C LYS A 303 12.00 10.41 35.70
N LYS A 304 12.27 9.11 35.47
CA LYS A 304 13.63 8.56 35.43
C LYS A 304 14.50 9.19 34.34
N ILE A 305 13.94 9.43 33.14
CA ILE A 305 14.64 10.14 32.06
C ILE A 305 15.02 11.55 32.51
N ARG A 306 14.07 12.28 33.11
CA ARG A 306 14.30 13.66 33.56
C ARG A 306 15.27 13.76 34.74
N ALA A 307 15.30 12.73 35.58
CA ALA A 307 16.25 12.59 36.67
C ALA A 307 17.66 12.15 36.21
N GLY A 308 17.88 11.90 34.91
CA GLY A 308 19.17 11.44 34.39
C GLY A 308 19.52 10.00 34.76
N LEU A 309 18.55 9.21 35.24
CA LEU A 309 18.74 7.81 35.63
C LEU A 309 18.74 6.84 34.45
N ILE A 310 18.45 7.33 33.25
CA ILE A 310 18.43 6.55 32.02
C ILE A 310 19.46 7.13 31.05
N ASN A 311 20.36 6.28 30.58
CA ASN A 311 21.40 6.64 29.64
C ASN A 311 20.80 6.84 28.24
N LYS A 312 20.90 8.05 27.70
CA LYS A 312 20.39 8.37 26.36
C LYS A 312 21.25 7.79 25.24
N ASP A 313 22.54 7.57 25.49
CA ASP A 313 23.45 7.04 24.48
C ASP A 313 23.18 5.56 24.21
N GLU A 314 22.74 4.82 25.23
CA GLU A 314 22.28 3.44 25.08
C GLU A 314 20.98 3.35 24.26
N ILE A 315 20.09 4.33 24.40
CA ILE A 315 18.86 4.42 23.60
C ILE A 315 19.22 4.63 22.13
N THR A 316 20.08 5.60 21.82
CA THR A 316 20.47 5.90 20.44
C THR A 316 21.27 4.77 19.81
N ALA A 317 22.14 4.10 20.58
CA ALA A 317 22.85 2.90 20.13
C ALA A 317 21.88 1.75 19.79
N THR A 318 20.86 1.53 20.63
CA THR A 318 19.84 0.51 20.38
C THR A 318 19.00 0.84 19.14
N GLN A 319 18.60 2.10 18.97
CA GLN A 319 17.89 2.56 17.78
C GLN A 319 18.71 2.37 16.51
N ARG A 320 20.01 2.69 16.56
CA ARG A 320 20.94 2.45 15.44
C ARG A 320 21.04 0.97 15.11
N ARG A 321 21.19 0.09 16.10
CA ARG A 321 21.23 -1.36 15.89
C ARG A 321 19.94 -1.88 15.24
N LEU A 322 18.77 -1.46 15.72
CA LEU A 322 17.48 -1.84 15.12
C LEU A 322 17.36 -1.33 13.67
N LYS A 323 17.86 -0.13 13.38
CA LYS A 323 17.97 0.40 12.02
C LYS A 323 18.84 -0.49 11.13
N CYS A 324 20.00 -0.89 11.62
CA CYS A 324 20.88 -1.80 10.89
C CYS A 324 20.21 -3.16 10.61
N VAL A 325 19.44 -3.69 11.58
CA VAL A 325 18.66 -4.92 11.42
C VAL A 325 17.64 -4.80 10.29
N LEU A 326 16.83 -3.74 10.27
CA LEU A 326 15.80 -3.53 9.23
C LEU A 326 16.43 -3.29 7.85
N SER A 327 17.55 -2.58 7.78
CA SER A 327 18.27 -2.34 6.52
C SER A 327 19.02 -3.57 5.99
N SER A 328 19.24 -4.58 6.83
CA SER A 328 19.95 -5.82 6.45
C SER A 328 19.03 -6.91 5.89
N LEU A 329 17.72 -6.71 5.92
CA LEU A 329 16.76 -7.63 5.31
C LEU A 329 16.89 -7.61 3.78
N LYS A 330 16.56 -8.72 3.13
CA LYS A 330 16.57 -8.82 1.67
C LYS A 330 15.18 -9.20 1.18
N SER A 331 14.81 -8.65 0.01
CA SER A 331 13.59 -9.05 -0.68
C SER A 331 13.72 -10.51 -1.09
N THR A 332 12.79 -11.35 -0.63
CA THR A 332 12.76 -12.80 -0.84
C THR A 332 11.32 -13.24 -1.05
N SER A 333 11.12 -14.23 -1.91
CA SER A 333 9.82 -14.87 -2.11
C SER A 333 9.53 -15.88 -1.00
N ILE A 334 8.27 -16.05 -0.63
CA ILE A 334 7.84 -16.86 0.51
C ILE A 334 6.80 -17.86 0.04
N ILE A 335 7.01 -19.12 0.43
CA ILE A 335 6.03 -20.19 0.21
C ILE A 335 5.63 -20.76 1.56
N ASN A 336 4.32 -20.72 1.85
CA ASN A 336 3.76 -21.31 3.05
C ASN A 336 3.18 -22.70 2.73
N PRO A 337 3.92 -23.80 2.98
CA PRO A 337 3.43 -25.16 2.69
C PRO A 337 2.24 -25.58 3.55
N TYR A 338 2.02 -24.88 4.68
CA TYR A 338 0.94 -25.19 5.62
C TYR A 338 -0.34 -24.38 5.37
N ALA A 339 -0.36 -23.49 4.37
CA ALA A 339 -1.47 -22.57 4.13
C ALA A 339 -2.83 -23.28 3.98
N THR A 340 -2.86 -24.47 3.36
CA THR A 340 -4.09 -25.25 3.16
C THR A 340 -4.66 -25.86 4.44
N LEU A 341 -3.87 -25.94 5.51
CA LEU A 341 -4.28 -26.48 6.81
C LEU A 341 -4.88 -25.40 7.71
N ILE A 342 -4.59 -24.13 7.42
CA ILE A 342 -5.00 -22.97 8.22
C ILE A 342 -6.46 -22.65 7.92
N ASN A 343 -7.32 -22.82 8.94
CA ASN A 343 -8.73 -22.48 8.85
C ASN A 343 -9.09 -21.44 9.92
N LEU A 344 -10.00 -20.53 9.57
CA LEU A 344 -10.57 -19.61 10.54
C LEU A 344 -11.81 -20.22 11.20
N PRO A 345 -12.07 -19.90 12.47
CA PRO A 345 -13.35 -20.13 13.13
C PRO A 345 -14.53 -19.52 12.36
N ASP A 346 -15.66 -20.22 12.35
CA ASP A 346 -16.88 -19.82 11.61
C ASP A 346 -17.49 -18.51 12.15
N ASP A 347 -17.26 -18.21 13.43
CA ASP A 347 -17.80 -17.04 14.13
C ASP A 347 -17.12 -15.71 13.74
N ILE A 348 -16.07 -15.73 12.91
CA ILE A 348 -15.29 -14.54 12.55
C ILE A 348 -15.95 -13.76 11.40
N PRO A 349 -16.16 -12.44 11.54
CA PRO A 349 -16.70 -11.63 10.46
C PRO A 349 -15.72 -11.49 9.30
N HIS A 350 -16.27 -11.44 8.08
CA HIS A 350 -15.52 -11.30 6.82
C HIS A 350 -14.38 -12.33 6.66
N PRO A 351 -14.65 -13.64 6.73
CA PRO A 351 -13.63 -14.69 6.84
C PRO A 351 -12.60 -14.65 5.71
N ARG A 352 -13.03 -14.34 4.47
CA ARG A 352 -12.12 -14.21 3.32
C ARG A 352 -11.03 -13.17 3.52
N LYS A 353 -11.36 -11.97 4.02
CA LYS A 353 -10.36 -10.91 4.25
C LYS A 353 -9.54 -11.16 5.49
N THR A 354 -10.14 -11.72 6.53
CA THR A 354 -9.43 -12.06 7.76
C THR A 354 -8.42 -13.18 7.53
N LEU A 355 -8.75 -14.17 6.68
CA LEU A 355 -7.83 -15.25 6.33
C LEU A 355 -6.64 -14.71 5.53
N LEU A 356 -6.91 -13.86 4.53
CA LEU A 356 -5.85 -13.22 3.75
C LEU A 356 -4.93 -12.37 4.64
N LEU A 357 -5.50 -11.61 5.58
CA LEU A 357 -4.74 -10.82 6.55
C LEU A 357 -3.84 -11.72 7.42
N LEU A 358 -4.37 -12.84 7.91
CA LEU A 358 -3.62 -13.81 8.71
C LEU A 358 -2.46 -14.42 7.91
N LEU A 359 -2.71 -14.88 6.69
CA LEU A 359 -1.69 -15.46 5.82
C LEU A 359 -0.59 -14.44 5.50
N ASN A 360 -0.97 -13.22 5.11
CA ASN A 360 0.00 -12.15 4.86
C ASN A 360 0.85 -11.84 6.10
N PHE A 361 0.29 -11.91 7.30
CA PHE A 361 1.06 -11.69 8.52
C PHE A 361 2.03 -12.84 8.84
N ILE A 362 1.65 -14.09 8.55
CA ILE A 362 2.53 -15.25 8.65
C ILE A 362 3.72 -15.09 7.68
N ASP A 363 3.44 -14.63 6.46
CA ASP A 363 4.49 -14.37 5.47
C ASP A 363 5.44 -13.27 5.95
N VAL A 364 4.92 -12.19 6.55
CA VAL A 364 5.75 -11.11 7.13
C VAL A 364 6.63 -11.61 8.27
N ILE A 365 6.13 -12.51 9.11
CA ILE A 365 6.94 -13.14 10.15
C ILE A 365 8.03 -13.99 9.50
N THR A 366 7.68 -14.84 8.54
CA THR A 366 8.63 -15.69 7.79
C THR A 366 9.72 -14.83 7.11
N PHE A 367 9.32 -13.72 6.49
CA PHE A 367 10.20 -12.73 5.86
C PHE A 367 11.22 -12.15 6.85
N PHE A 368 10.77 -11.80 8.05
CA PHE A 368 11.63 -11.26 9.08
C PHE A 368 12.63 -12.30 9.59
N PHE A 369 12.20 -13.57 9.69
CA PHE A 369 13.02 -14.70 10.05
C PHE A 369 13.85 -15.28 8.90
N GLN A 370 13.96 -14.62 7.73
CA GLN A 370 14.61 -15.14 6.53
C GLN A 370 16.03 -15.72 6.73
N TYR A 371 16.79 -15.23 7.72
CA TYR A 371 18.13 -15.74 8.05
C TYR A 371 18.13 -17.00 8.93
N GLN A 372 16.98 -17.41 9.44
CA GLN A 372 16.75 -18.63 10.22
C GLN A 372 15.93 -19.68 9.45
N ARG A 373 15.60 -19.41 8.18
CA ARG A 373 14.79 -20.29 7.33
C ARG A 373 15.67 -20.88 6.23
N GLU A 374 15.33 -22.09 5.83
CA GLU A 374 16.01 -22.74 4.71
C GLU A 374 15.62 -22.03 3.41
N GLN A 375 16.64 -21.70 2.62
CA GLN A 375 16.48 -21.17 1.26
C GLN A 375 16.45 -22.34 0.30
N THR A 376 15.38 -22.43 -0.48
CA THR A 376 15.21 -23.44 -1.51
C THR A 376 15.06 -22.74 -2.86
N ALA A 377 15.72 -23.27 -3.88
CA ALA A 377 15.52 -22.83 -5.24
C ALA A 377 14.46 -23.73 -5.90
N ASP A 378 13.56 -23.14 -6.66
CA ASP A 378 12.68 -23.92 -7.53
C ASP A 378 13.51 -24.43 -8.71
N GLU A 379 13.59 -25.75 -8.87
CA GLU A 379 14.36 -26.40 -9.94
C GLU A 379 13.88 -26.02 -11.34
N SER A 380 12.60 -25.60 -11.47
CA SER A 380 11.99 -25.28 -12.75
C SER A 380 12.13 -23.81 -13.17
N THR A 381 12.13 -22.88 -12.21
CA THR A 381 12.18 -21.43 -12.47
C THR A 381 13.51 -20.79 -12.06
N GLY A 382 14.29 -21.45 -11.20
CA GLY A 382 15.50 -20.91 -10.58
C GLY A 382 15.24 -19.84 -9.51
N GLU A 383 13.97 -19.57 -9.16
CA GLU A 383 13.63 -18.57 -8.14
C GLU A 383 13.98 -19.08 -6.73
N ILE A 384 14.66 -18.23 -5.96
CA ILE A 384 15.02 -18.52 -4.57
C ILE A 384 13.88 -18.07 -3.67
N PHE A 385 13.34 -19.00 -2.89
CA PHE A 385 12.28 -18.74 -1.91
C PHE A 385 12.63 -19.33 -0.55
N ILE A 386 11.98 -18.80 0.49
CA ILE A 386 12.03 -19.34 1.84
C ILE A 386 10.70 -20.01 2.20
N LYS A 387 10.77 -21.09 2.97
CA LYS A 387 9.58 -21.81 3.43
C LYS A 387 9.17 -21.34 4.83
N THR A 388 7.87 -21.14 5.03
CA THR A 388 7.29 -20.84 6.35
C THR A 388 7.53 -21.98 7.32
N ALA A 389 8.04 -21.66 8.51
CA ALA A 389 8.19 -22.63 9.58
C ALA A 389 6.94 -22.68 10.47
N PRO A 390 6.64 -23.83 11.10
CA PRO A 390 5.53 -23.96 12.05
C PRO A 390 5.56 -22.95 13.20
N GLU A 391 6.76 -22.57 13.66
CA GLU A 391 6.98 -21.57 14.70
C GLU A 391 6.53 -20.16 14.28
N ASP A 392 6.61 -19.83 12.98
CA ASP A 392 6.13 -18.56 12.43
C ASP A 392 4.61 -18.46 12.54
N ILE A 393 3.93 -19.56 12.25
CA ILE A 393 2.48 -19.69 12.37
C ILE A 393 2.06 -19.58 13.84
N GLU A 394 2.80 -20.22 14.74
CA GLU A 394 2.56 -20.12 16.19
C GLU A 394 2.67 -18.68 16.68
N LEU A 395 3.73 -17.98 16.26
CA LEU A 395 3.94 -16.58 16.62
C LEU A 395 2.84 -15.69 16.03
N ALA A 396 2.44 -15.91 14.77
CA ALA A 396 1.38 -15.16 14.11
C ALA A 396 0.06 -15.25 14.88
N PHE A 397 -0.36 -16.48 15.22
CA PHE A 397 -1.57 -16.69 15.99
C PHE A 397 -1.48 -16.09 17.39
N LYS A 398 -0.34 -16.22 18.07
CA LYS A 398 -0.13 -15.62 19.39
C LYS A 398 -0.31 -14.10 19.36
N LEU A 399 0.27 -13.43 18.36
CA LEU A 399 0.20 -11.97 18.23
C LEU A 399 -1.16 -11.48 17.75
N LEU A 400 -1.81 -12.21 16.84
CA LEU A 400 -3.10 -11.80 16.27
C LEU A 400 -4.31 -12.22 17.09
N LYS A 401 -4.18 -13.17 18.03
CA LYS A 401 -5.27 -13.69 18.87
C LYS A 401 -6.17 -12.58 19.42
N ASN A 402 -5.58 -11.56 20.05
CA ASN A 402 -6.33 -10.45 20.63
C ASN A 402 -7.03 -9.58 19.57
N SER A 403 -6.41 -9.38 18.40
CA SER A 403 -7.01 -8.61 17.31
C SER A 403 -8.15 -9.38 16.63
N LEU A 404 -7.99 -10.69 16.43
CA LEU A 404 -9.04 -11.57 15.90
C LEU A 404 -10.25 -11.62 16.84
N PHE A 405 -10.03 -11.77 18.14
CA PHE A 405 -11.10 -11.69 19.14
C PHE A 405 -11.84 -10.38 19.10
N ARG A 406 -11.11 -9.26 18.95
CA ARG A 406 -11.73 -7.94 18.88
C ARG A 406 -12.61 -7.78 17.65
N ARG A 407 -12.24 -8.36 16.51
CA ARG A 407 -13.08 -8.33 15.31
C ARG A 407 -14.38 -9.10 15.48
N ALA A 408 -14.36 -10.17 16.26
CA ALA A 408 -15.55 -10.96 16.56
C ALA A 408 -16.36 -10.42 17.77
N ASP A 409 -15.82 -9.44 18.50
CA ASP A 409 -16.50 -8.79 19.63
C ASP A 409 -17.49 -7.74 19.12
N GLU A 410 -18.77 -7.90 19.49
CA GLU A 410 -19.83 -6.95 19.12
C GLU A 410 -19.79 -5.65 19.93
N LEU A 411 -19.13 -5.62 21.10
CA LEU A 411 -19.03 -4.45 21.98
C LEU A 411 -17.77 -3.64 21.77
N SER A 412 -17.88 -2.33 21.96
CA SER A 412 -16.79 -1.41 21.68
C SER A 412 -15.71 -1.62 22.72
N THR A 413 -14.45 -1.31 22.39
CA THR A 413 -13.35 -1.40 23.36
C THR A 413 -13.69 -0.69 24.67
N THR A 414 -14.38 0.46 24.59
CA THR A 414 -14.81 1.22 25.75
C THR A 414 -15.97 0.61 26.52
N SER A 415 -17.01 0.16 25.84
CA SER A 415 -18.18 -0.42 26.48
C SER A 415 -17.89 -1.81 27.03
N ARG A 416 -17.03 -2.58 26.38
CA ARG A 416 -16.50 -3.86 26.90
C ARG A 416 -15.67 -3.64 28.17
N GLY A 417 -14.81 -2.63 28.18
CA GLY A 417 -14.06 -2.25 29.38
C GLY A 417 -14.98 -1.80 30.52
N PHE A 418 -16.02 -1.04 30.22
CA PHE A 418 -17.04 -0.65 31.19
C PHE A 418 -17.82 -1.88 31.72
N TYR A 419 -18.23 -2.80 30.86
CA TYR A 419 -18.91 -4.04 31.24
C TYR A 419 -18.06 -4.92 32.17
N GLY A 420 -16.77 -5.09 31.86
CA GLY A 420 -15.84 -5.84 32.71
C GLY A 420 -15.69 -5.23 34.10
N TRP A 421 -15.55 -3.89 34.19
CA TRP A 421 -15.54 -3.17 35.46
C TRP A 421 -16.88 -3.31 36.20
N LEU A 422 -18.01 -3.18 35.49
CA LEU A 422 -19.36 -3.28 36.05
C LEU A 422 -19.61 -4.67 36.66
N LYS A 423 -19.21 -5.73 35.95
CA LYS A 423 -19.30 -7.13 36.45
C LYS A 423 -18.49 -7.30 37.73
N LYS A 424 -17.25 -6.79 37.78
CA LYS A 424 -16.41 -6.83 38.98
C LYS A 424 -17.04 -6.07 40.15
N TYR A 425 -17.48 -4.84 39.92
CA TYR A 425 -18.11 -3.99 40.93
C TYR A 425 -19.38 -4.63 41.52
N LEU A 426 -20.27 -5.16 40.67
CA LEU A 426 -21.51 -5.81 41.12
C LEU A 426 -21.24 -7.10 41.91
N THR A 427 -20.21 -7.85 41.53
CA THR A 427 -19.76 -9.03 42.28
C THR A 427 -19.26 -8.64 43.67
N GLU A 428 -18.44 -7.59 43.78
CA GLU A 428 -17.94 -7.06 45.06
C GLU A 428 -19.07 -6.49 45.93
N ALA A 429 -20.03 -5.79 45.31
CA ALA A 429 -21.20 -5.23 45.98
C ALA A 429 -22.27 -6.28 46.34
N LYS A 430 -22.14 -7.52 45.84
CA LYS A 430 -23.13 -8.61 45.99
C LYS A 430 -24.54 -8.20 45.54
N THR A 431 -24.64 -7.39 44.50
CA THR A 431 -25.92 -6.97 43.92
C THR A 431 -25.94 -7.25 42.43
N ASN A 432 -27.10 -7.65 41.91
CA ASN A 432 -27.28 -7.88 40.47
C ASN A 432 -28.03 -6.74 39.77
N GLN A 433 -28.48 -5.75 40.53
CA GLN A 433 -29.24 -4.60 40.06
C GLN A 433 -28.52 -3.30 40.42
N PHE A 434 -28.62 -2.31 39.54
CA PHE A 434 -28.02 -1.01 39.75
C PHE A 434 -28.78 0.09 39.01
N THR A 435 -28.65 1.33 39.50
CA THR A 435 -29.09 2.53 38.78
C THR A 435 -27.90 3.27 38.18
N ALA A 436 -28.15 4.13 37.19
CA ALA A 436 -27.12 5.00 36.64
C ALA A 436 -26.49 5.93 37.71
N LEU A 437 -27.23 6.26 38.77
CA LEU A 437 -26.77 7.11 39.86
C LEU A 437 -25.78 6.37 40.77
N ASP A 438 -26.01 5.08 41.04
CA ASP A 438 -25.09 4.24 41.83
C ASP A 438 -23.73 4.13 41.15
N ILE A 439 -23.73 3.92 39.82
CA ILE A 439 -22.49 3.87 39.04
C ILE A 439 -21.74 5.21 39.08
N ARG A 440 -22.45 6.34 38.99
CA ARG A 440 -21.81 7.67 39.03
C ARG A 440 -21.25 8.07 40.39
N LYS A 441 -21.79 7.53 41.48
CA LYS A 441 -21.23 7.73 42.83
C LYS A 441 -19.85 7.08 42.97
N VAL A 442 -19.67 5.90 42.38
CA VAL A 442 -18.42 5.13 42.50
C VAL A 442 -17.43 5.49 41.39
N LYS A 443 -17.92 5.70 40.17
CA LYS A 443 -17.09 6.00 39.00
C LYS A 443 -17.49 7.34 38.40
N ARG A 444 -16.56 8.30 38.41
CA ARG A 444 -16.76 9.63 37.83
C ARG A 444 -16.84 9.56 36.30
N ILE A 445 -18.03 9.26 35.77
CA ILE A 445 -18.34 9.24 34.34
C ILE A 445 -19.36 10.34 34.03
N HIS A 446 -19.14 11.04 32.92
CA HIS A 446 -20.10 12.01 32.41
C HIS A 446 -21.45 11.34 32.07
N PRO A 447 -22.62 11.90 32.47
CA PRO A 447 -23.91 11.23 32.30
C PRO A 447 -24.20 10.76 30.87
N ARG A 448 -23.84 11.57 29.86
CA ARG A 448 -24.02 11.22 28.45
C ARG A 448 -23.21 9.99 28.04
N THR A 449 -21.96 9.89 28.51
CA THR A 449 -21.07 8.76 28.22
C THR A 449 -21.59 7.48 28.89
N LEU A 450 -22.05 7.58 30.14
CA LEU A 450 -22.68 6.44 30.82
C LEU A 450 -23.94 5.96 30.09
N ASN A 451 -24.80 6.88 29.66
CA ASN A 451 -25.99 6.52 28.89
C ASN A 451 -25.64 5.83 27.58
N ASN A 452 -24.58 6.27 26.88
CA ASN A 452 -24.11 5.59 25.67
C ASN A 452 -23.68 4.15 25.95
N TYR A 453 -22.87 3.93 26.99
CA TYR A 453 -22.45 2.58 27.38
C TYR A 453 -23.65 1.69 27.74
N LEU A 454 -24.59 2.21 28.54
CA LEU A 454 -25.79 1.45 28.93
C LEU A 454 -26.70 1.14 27.75
N ASN A 455 -26.85 2.07 26.80
CA ASN A 455 -27.62 1.85 25.58
C ASN A 455 -26.99 0.78 24.69
N GLU A 456 -25.66 0.79 24.55
CA GLU A 456 -24.92 -0.22 23.78
C GLU A 456 -25.03 -1.61 24.43
N LEU A 457 -24.81 -1.71 25.75
CA LEU A 457 -24.98 -2.97 26.48
C LEU A 457 -26.42 -3.48 26.43
N LYS A 458 -27.40 -2.59 26.40
CA LYS A 458 -28.81 -2.95 26.22
C LYS A 458 -29.09 -3.45 24.80
N LEU A 459 -28.51 -2.81 23.79
CA LEU A 459 -28.68 -3.18 22.38
C LEU A 459 -28.25 -4.63 22.13
N PHE A 460 -27.10 -5.01 22.69
CA PHE A 460 -26.53 -6.36 22.59
C PHE A 460 -26.94 -7.27 23.76
N SER A 461 -28.04 -6.94 24.46
CA SER A 461 -28.62 -7.77 25.52
C SER A 461 -27.73 -8.10 26.74
N TYR A 462 -26.57 -7.48 26.91
CA TYR A 462 -25.70 -7.62 28.10
C TYR A 462 -26.32 -7.02 29.38
N VAL A 463 -27.28 -6.11 29.21
CA VAL A 463 -28.00 -5.45 30.30
C VAL A 463 -29.49 -5.38 29.97
N GLN A 464 -30.34 -5.73 30.93
CA GLN A 464 -31.79 -5.61 30.83
C GLN A 464 -32.32 -4.53 31.79
N ILE A 465 -33.37 -3.83 31.37
CA ILE A 465 -34.11 -2.92 32.26
C ILE A 465 -35.17 -3.74 32.99
N VAL A 466 -35.07 -3.79 34.33
CA VAL A 466 -35.98 -4.57 35.19
C VAL A 466 -37.04 -3.72 35.87
N GLY A 467 -36.91 -2.39 35.82
CA GLY A 467 -37.87 -1.47 36.42
C GLY A 467 -37.44 -0.01 36.32
N GLY A 468 -38.19 0.86 36.99
CA GLY A 468 -37.92 2.30 37.05
C GLY A 468 -38.56 3.09 35.91
N ASN A 469 -38.72 4.40 36.12
CA ASN A 469 -39.34 5.32 35.17
C ASN A 469 -38.34 6.38 34.72
N LYS A 470 -38.22 6.57 33.39
CA LYS A 470 -37.38 7.57 32.74
C LYS A 470 -37.55 8.98 33.32
N HIS A 471 -38.76 9.32 33.78
CA HIS A 471 -39.15 10.67 34.21
C HIS A 471 -39.18 10.91 35.72
N ARG A 472 -38.94 9.88 36.57
CA ARG A 472 -38.98 10.04 38.05
C ARG A 472 -37.68 9.62 38.72
N GLU A 473 -37.39 8.32 38.72
CA GLU A 473 -36.32 7.72 39.54
C GLU A 473 -35.16 7.17 38.70
N GLY A 474 -35.30 7.15 37.37
CA GLY A 474 -34.36 6.53 36.45
C GLY A 474 -34.63 5.04 36.26
N PHE A 475 -33.96 4.43 35.27
CA PHE A 475 -34.09 2.99 35.01
C PHE A 475 -33.23 2.17 35.99
N ILE A 476 -33.76 1.02 36.38
CA ILE A 476 -33.04 -0.02 37.13
C ILE A 476 -32.58 -1.06 36.11
N TYR A 477 -31.28 -1.30 36.09
CA TYR A 477 -30.59 -2.20 35.17
C TYR A 477 -30.17 -3.48 35.89
N LYS A 478 -30.17 -4.61 35.18
CA LYS A 478 -29.68 -5.91 35.64
C LYS A 478 -28.74 -6.50 34.58
N LEU A 479 -27.62 -7.10 35.00
CA LEU A 479 -26.77 -7.88 34.09
C LEU A 479 -27.50 -9.15 33.64
N THR A 480 -27.33 -9.52 32.37
CA THR A 480 -27.71 -10.85 31.86
C THR A 480 -26.53 -11.82 32.00
N ASP A 481 -26.82 -13.12 32.15
CA ASP A 481 -25.81 -14.18 32.29
C ASP A 481 -25.18 -14.61 30.95
N ILE A 482 -25.18 -13.72 29.96
CA ILE A 482 -24.64 -13.98 28.63
C ILE A 482 -23.10 -14.09 28.72
N ASN A 483 -22.58 -15.30 28.50
CA ASN A 483 -21.15 -15.64 28.50
C ASN A 483 -20.58 -15.82 27.08
N GLU A 484 -21.14 -15.12 26.09
CA GLU A 484 -20.75 -15.17 24.67
C GLU A 484 -19.24 -15.02 24.44
N LEU A 485 -18.56 -14.12 25.15
CA LEU A 485 -17.13 -13.91 24.95
C LEU A 485 -16.29 -15.12 25.33
N THR A 486 -16.61 -15.77 26.45
CA THR A 486 -15.88 -16.95 26.88
C THR A 486 -16.11 -18.11 25.92
N GLU A 487 -17.32 -18.25 25.40
CA GLU A 487 -17.65 -19.25 24.38
C GLU A 487 -16.92 -18.98 23.06
N LEU A 488 -16.94 -17.73 22.58
CA LEU A 488 -16.24 -17.28 21.38
C LEU A 488 -14.72 -17.44 21.51
N GLN A 489 -14.14 -17.04 22.64
CA GLN A 489 -12.72 -17.22 22.91
C GLN A 489 -12.33 -18.70 22.92
N ASN A 490 -13.15 -19.55 23.54
CA ASN A 490 -12.92 -20.99 23.58
C ASN A 490 -13.04 -21.64 22.19
N SER A 491 -14.05 -21.27 21.39
CA SER A 491 -14.26 -21.73 20.01
C SER A 491 -13.04 -21.44 19.15
N ILE A 492 -12.58 -20.19 19.18
CA ILE A 492 -11.40 -19.75 18.44
C ILE A 492 -10.15 -20.48 18.96
N GLU A 493 -9.92 -20.57 20.27
CA GLU A 493 -8.78 -21.30 20.83
C GLU A 493 -8.76 -22.78 20.44
N GLN A 494 -9.92 -23.44 20.38
CA GLN A 494 -10.04 -24.83 19.95
C GLN A 494 -9.68 -24.99 18.48
N SER A 495 -10.22 -24.14 17.61
CA SER A 495 -9.92 -24.15 16.18
C SER A 495 -8.43 -23.89 15.91
N LEU A 496 -7.82 -22.96 16.65
CA LEU A 496 -6.38 -22.72 16.61
C LEU A 496 -5.58 -23.96 17.01
N LYS A 497 -5.94 -24.61 18.13
CA LYS A 497 -5.28 -25.85 18.58
C LYS A 497 -5.39 -26.96 17.53
N GLN A 498 -6.59 -27.17 16.96
CA GLN A 498 -6.79 -28.17 15.91
C GLN A 498 -5.93 -27.90 14.67
N THR A 499 -5.78 -26.62 14.29
CA THR A 499 -4.90 -26.21 13.19
C THR A 499 -3.44 -26.56 13.50
N PHE A 500 -2.98 -26.29 14.73
CA PHE A 500 -1.62 -26.67 15.14
C PHE A 500 -1.40 -28.18 15.18
N ASP A 501 -2.37 -28.96 15.66
CA ASP A 501 -2.24 -30.41 15.72
C ASP A 501 -2.12 -31.01 14.30
N LYS A 502 -2.86 -30.46 13.33
CA LYS A 502 -2.73 -30.83 11.91
C LYS A 502 -1.36 -30.46 11.35
N ILE A 503 -0.87 -29.25 11.61
CA ILE A 503 0.45 -28.80 11.15
C ILE A 503 1.56 -29.71 11.71
N LYS A 504 1.51 -30.04 13.02
CA LYS A 504 2.47 -30.96 13.65
C LYS A 504 2.43 -32.37 13.06
N ALA A 505 1.24 -32.86 12.70
CA ALA A 505 1.09 -34.16 12.06
C ALA A 505 1.65 -34.20 10.62
N GLU A 506 1.77 -33.05 9.95
CA GLU A 506 2.20 -32.95 8.55
C GLU A 506 3.70 -32.64 8.39
N GLN A 507 4.33 -32.02 9.40
CA GLN A 507 5.79 -31.81 9.49
C GLN A 507 6.64 -33.05 9.12
N PRO A 508 6.40 -34.26 9.67
CA PRO A 508 7.21 -35.44 9.34
C PRO A 508 6.94 -36.00 7.93
N LYS A 509 5.87 -35.58 7.25
CA LYS A 509 5.54 -36.03 5.89
C LYS A 509 6.20 -35.16 4.83
N LEU A 510 6.29 -33.85 5.08
CA LEU A 510 6.97 -32.88 4.21
C LEU A 510 8.48 -33.13 4.20
N SER A 511 9.09 -33.33 5.37
CA SER A 511 10.52 -33.68 5.48
C SER A 511 10.90 -35.01 4.81
N LYS A 512 9.99 -36.00 4.77
CA LYS A 512 10.21 -37.26 4.05
C LYS A 512 10.08 -37.13 2.53
N LYS A 513 9.12 -36.34 2.03
CA LYS A 513 9.00 -36.05 0.59
C LYS A 513 10.23 -35.31 0.06
N GLU A 514 10.82 -34.43 0.86
CA GLU A 514 12.05 -33.70 0.50
C GLU A 514 13.27 -34.63 0.44
N GLN A 515 13.35 -35.65 1.31
CA GLN A 515 14.39 -36.68 1.28
C GLN A 515 14.23 -37.65 0.10
N GLU A 516 13.00 -37.97 -0.31
CA GLU A 516 12.75 -38.81 -1.49
C GLU A 516 13.01 -38.06 -2.81
N GLN A 517 12.78 -36.75 -2.86
CA GLN A 517 13.09 -35.91 -4.04
C GLN A 517 14.59 -35.59 -4.20
N THR A 518 15.37 -35.62 -3.12
CA THR A 518 16.83 -35.42 -3.16
C THR A 518 17.63 -36.72 -3.30
N ALA A 519 16.97 -37.89 -3.35
CA ALA A 519 17.60 -39.21 -3.36
C ALA A 519 17.36 -40.02 -4.65
N GLU A 520 17.22 -39.37 -5.82
CA GLU A 520 17.46 -40.03 -7.10
C GLU A 520 18.96 -39.96 -7.45
N PRO A 521 19.64 -41.08 -7.75
CA PRO A 521 21.08 -41.06 -8.01
C PRO A 521 21.40 -40.46 -9.39
N GLU A 522 22.30 -39.48 -9.40
CA GLU A 522 23.04 -39.04 -10.59
C GLU A 522 23.69 -40.26 -11.28
N GLN A 523 23.21 -40.62 -12.47
CA GLN A 523 23.92 -41.52 -13.39
C GLN A 523 24.80 -40.67 -14.31
N GLU A 524 26.10 -40.93 -14.29
CA GLU A 524 27.08 -40.36 -15.23
C GLU A 524 26.71 -40.68 -16.70
N PRO A 525 26.96 -39.75 -17.65
CA PRO A 525 26.55 -39.92 -19.04
C PRO A 525 27.55 -40.82 -19.79
N LYS A 526 27.03 -41.91 -20.38
CA LYS A 526 27.72 -42.63 -21.46
C LYS A 526 27.32 -42.02 -22.80
N GLU A 527 28.31 -41.57 -23.56
CA GLU A 527 28.18 -41.24 -24.97
C GLU A 527 27.68 -42.46 -25.78
N ASN A 528 26.52 -42.34 -26.42
CA ASN A 528 26.36 -42.83 -27.78
C ASN A 528 25.18 -42.16 -28.49
N ILE A 529 25.39 -41.98 -29.78
CA ILE A 529 24.73 -41.09 -30.74
C ILE A 529 23.35 -41.61 -31.18
N GLN A 530 22.48 -40.66 -31.57
CA GLN A 530 21.21 -40.77 -32.32
C GLN A 530 19.94 -41.21 -31.56
N ALA A 531 19.19 -40.22 -31.08
CA ALA A 531 17.74 -40.07 -31.31
C ALA A 531 17.25 -38.74 -30.70
N GLU A 532 16.43 -38.00 -31.43
CA GLU A 532 15.80 -36.74 -30.98
C GLU A 532 14.99 -36.93 -29.67
N PRO A 533 15.11 -36.05 -28.65
CA PRO A 533 14.29 -36.16 -27.46
C PRO A 533 12.88 -35.58 -27.71
N LYS A 534 11.86 -36.40 -27.48
CA LYS A 534 10.48 -35.95 -27.22
C LYS A 534 10.41 -35.48 -25.75
N GLU A 535 10.17 -34.20 -25.53
CA GLU A 535 9.90 -33.63 -24.20
C GLU A 535 8.52 -34.08 -23.67
N GLU A 536 8.47 -34.54 -22.42
CA GLU A 536 7.23 -34.66 -21.66
C GLU A 536 6.87 -33.31 -20.98
N PRO A 537 5.58 -32.92 -20.89
CA PRO A 537 5.20 -31.55 -20.53
C PRO A 537 5.00 -31.35 -19.02
N ASN A 538 5.34 -30.16 -18.50
CA ASN A 538 5.30 -29.79 -17.08
C ASN A 538 3.86 -29.45 -16.61
N PHE A 539 3.58 -29.31 -15.30
CA PHE A 539 2.21 -29.17 -14.73
C PHE A 539 1.37 -28.00 -15.33
N PHE A 540 1.99 -26.95 -15.87
CA PHE A 540 1.33 -25.87 -16.62
C PHE A 540 0.87 -26.27 -18.03
N ASP A 541 1.40 -27.34 -18.63
CA ASP A 541 0.95 -27.89 -19.90
C ASP A 541 -0.31 -28.76 -19.77
N LYS A 542 -0.65 -29.20 -18.56
CA LYS A 542 -1.90 -29.96 -18.33
C LYS A 542 -3.14 -29.11 -18.44
N ASN A 543 -3.03 -27.78 -18.38
CA ASN A 543 -4.17 -26.87 -18.50
C ASN A 543 -3.86 -25.69 -19.44
N TYR A 544 -4.33 -25.80 -20.68
CA TYR A 544 -4.28 -24.84 -21.79
C TYR A 544 -2.89 -24.60 -22.43
N LYS A 545 -2.43 -25.56 -23.25
CA LYS A 545 -1.48 -25.30 -24.35
C LYS A 545 -2.05 -24.22 -25.29
N ARG A 546 -1.78 -22.94 -25.03
CA ARG A 546 -1.95 -21.88 -26.03
C ARG A 546 -0.83 -22.04 -27.05
N LYS A 547 -1.10 -22.66 -28.20
CA LYS A 547 -0.18 -22.63 -29.35
C LYS A 547 0.15 -21.17 -29.70
N ARG A 548 1.37 -20.72 -29.40
CA ARG A 548 1.90 -19.44 -29.89
C ARG A 548 2.20 -19.60 -31.38
N ILE A 549 1.22 -19.29 -32.20
CA ILE A 549 1.42 -19.09 -33.64
C ILE A 549 1.83 -17.62 -33.82
N ASN A 550 3.08 -17.39 -34.25
CA ASN A 550 3.68 -16.06 -34.40
C ASN A 550 2.99 -15.20 -35.48
N GLU A 551 2.46 -15.85 -36.52
CA GLU A 551 1.62 -15.25 -37.54
C GLU A 551 0.22 -15.02 -36.96
N LYS A 552 -0.09 -13.78 -36.57
CA LYS A 552 -1.30 -13.41 -35.79
C LYS A 552 -2.60 -13.58 -36.60
N GLU A 553 -3.10 -12.49 -37.20
CA GLU A 553 -4.27 -12.47 -38.08
C GLU A 553 -4.02 -13.06 -39.47
N GLU A 554 -2.77 -13.06 -39.95
CA GLU A 554 -2.38 -13.61 -41.25
C GLU A 554 -2.59 -15.12 -41.33
N HIS A 555 -2.27 -15.84 -40.24
CA HIS A 555 -2.55 -17.27 -40.15
C HIS A 555 -4.05 -17.56 -40.16
N THR A 556 -4.85 -16.77 -39.43
CA THR A 556 -6.32 -16.92 -39.44
C THR A 556 -6.88 -16.68 -40.84
N LEU A 557 -6.35 -15.71 -41.60
CA LEU A 557 -6.74 -15.46 -42.99
C LEU A 557 -6.37 -16.63 -43.93
N LYS A 558 -5.16 -17.18 -43.81
CA LYS A 558 -4.72 -18.33 -44.61
C LYS A 558 -5.63 -19.55 -44.41
N MET A 559 -6.02 -19.81 -43.17
CA MET A 559 -6.96 -20.88 -42.83
C MET A 559 -8.36 -20.64 -43.43
N ILE A 560 -8.85 -19.40 -43.40
CA ILE A 560 -10.14 -19.06 -44.03
C ILE A 560 -10.07 -19.34 -45.53
N LEU A 561 -8.98 -18.97 -46.22
CA LEU A 561 -8.80 -19.24 -47.64
C LEU A 561 -8.75 -20.75 -47.95
N GLU A 562 -8.09 -21.55 -47.10
CA GLU A 562 -8.03 -23.01 -47.23
C GLU A 562 -9.40 -23.70 -46.97
N LEU A 563 -10.20 -23.16 -46.04
CA LEU A 563 -11.55 -23.66 -45.78
C LEU A 563 -12.53 -23.26 -46.89
N GLU A 564 -12.42 -22.04 -47.40
CA GLU A 564 -13.22 -21.54 -48.52
C GLU A 564 -12.96 -22.35 -49.80
N ALA A 565 -11.71 -22.79 -50.01
CA ALA A 565 -11.35 -23.66 -51.13
C ALA A 565 -12.01 -25.05 -51.05
N LYS A 566 -12.37 -25.52 -49.84
CA LYS A 566 -13.07 -26.79 -49.62
C LYS A 566 -14.59 -26.63 -49.61
N GLN A 567 -15.09 -25.50 -49.12
CA GLN A 567 -16.51 -25.17 -49.00
C GLN A 567 -16.73 -23.69 -49.33
N PRO A 568 -17.13 -23.36 -50.57
CA PRO A 568 -17.36 -21.97 -50.95
C PRO A 568 -18.60 -21.39 -50.25
N GLU A 569 -18.55 -20.11 -49.91
CA GLU A 569 -19.61 -19.30 -49.25
C GLU A 569 -19.97 -19.72 -47.83
N ARG A 570 -19.04 -20.34 -47.10
CA ARG A 570 -19.29 -20.73 -45.70
C ARG A 570 -19.27 -19.51 -44.76
N GLU A 571 -20.23 -19.46 -43.85
CA GLU A 571 -20.20 -18.53 -42.70
C GLU A 571 -19.31 -19.11 -41.59
N TYR A 572 -18.43 -18.28 -41.02
CA TYR A 572 -17.47 -18.66 -39.99
C TYR A 572 -17.76 -17.98 -38.65
N LEU A 573 -17.67 -18.76 -37.57
CA LEU A 573 -17.73 -18.30 -36.18
C LEU A 573 -16.35 -18.32 -35.53
N SER A 574 -16.17 -17.52 -34.47
CA SER A 574 -14.92 -17.52 -33.68
C SER A 574 -14.62 -18.88 -33.06
N SER A 575 -15.65 -19.66 -32.72
CA SER A 575 -15.54 -21.03 -32.20
C SER A 575 -14.96 -22.01 -33.22
N ASP A 576 -15.23 -21.82 -34.51
CA ASP A 576 -14.81 -22.76 -35.57
C ASP A 576 -13.29 -22.84 -35.67
N PHE A 577 -12.61 -21.72 -35.41
CA PHE A 577 -11.15 -21.65 -35.43
C PHE A 577 -10.53 -22.13 -34.12
N THR A 578 -11.21 -22.04 -32.98
CA THR A 578 -10.64 -22.48 -31.68
C THR A 578 -10.28 -23.96 -31.66
N ALA A 579 -11.12 -24.80 -32.27
CA ALA A 579 -10.86 -26.25 -32.37
C ALA A 579 -9.68 -26.57 -33.30
N ILE A 580 -9.42 -25.71 -34.29
CA ILE A 580 -8.40 -25.92 -35.32
C ILE A 580 -7.05 -25.34 -34.89
N THR A 581 -7.04 -24.11 -34.37
CA THR A 581 -5.82 -23.38 -33.99
C THR A 581 -5.36 -23.66 -32.57
N GLY A 582 -6.26 -24.14 -31.70
CA GLY A 582 -6.00 -24.28 -30.26
C GLY A 582 -5.83 -22.94 -29.54
N ARG A 583 -6.14 -21.81 -30.18
CA ARG A 583 -6.16 -20.47 -29.56
C ARG A 583 -7.49 -20.25 -28.83
N SER A 584 -7.50 -19.34 -27.84
CA SER A 584 -8.73 -19.01 -27.11
C SER A 584 -9.75 -18.31 -28.02
N GLN A 585 -11.04 -18.53 -27.76
CA GLN A 585 -12.13 -17.92 -28.53
C GLN A 585 -12.05 -16.39 -28.57
N THR A 586 -11.65 -15.76 -27.46
CA THR A 586 -11.42 -14.31 -27.37
C THR A 586 -10.33 -13.83 -28.33
N THR A 587 -9.29 -14.65 -28.52
CA THR A 587 -8.16 -14.31 -29.40
C THR A 587 -8.56 -14.42 -30.87
N GLU A 588 -9.28 -15.48 -31.25
CA GLU A 588 -9.79 -15.65 -32.61
C GLU A 588 -10.86 -14.59 -32.97
N ALA A 589 -11.75 -14.26 -32.02
CA ALA A 589 -12.71 -13.18 -32.21
C ALA A 589 -12.02 -11.83 -32.49
N ARG A 590 -10.88 -11.57 -31.83
CA ARG A 590 -10.06 -10.38 -32.09
C ARG A 590 -9.44 -10.40 -33.48
N TYR A 591 -8.90 -11.54 -33.95
CA TYR A 591 -8.31 -11.64 -35.29
C TYR A 591 -9.36 -11.54 -36.41
N LEU A 592 -10.52 -12.18 -36.26
CA LEU A 592 -11.62 -12.03 -37.21
C LEU A 592 -12.12 -10.58 -37.27
N LYS A 593 -12.18 -9.89 -36.13
CA LYS A 593 -12.49 -8.45 -36.09
C LYS A 593 -11.45 -7.62 -36.85
N ILE A 594 -10.16 -7.89 -36.67
CA ILE A 594 -9.07 -7.19 -37.40
C ILE A 594 -9.17 -7.45 -38.91
N LEU A 595 -9.44 -8.69 -39.35
CA LEU A 595 -9.59 -9.03 -40.76
C LEU A 595 -10.83 -8.38 -41.41
N TRP A 596 -11.91 -8.20 -40.64
CA TRP A 596 -13.07 -7.39 -41.04
C TRP A 596 -12.71 -5.90 -41.14
N GLU A 597 -11.98 -5.32 -40.17
CA GLU A 597 -11.50 -3.93 -40.22
C GLU A 597 -10.56 -3.68 -41.42
N GLN A 598 -9.80 -4.70 -41.82
CA GLN A 598 -8.96 -4.69 -43.04
C GLN A 598 -9.76 -4.88 -44.35
N GLY A 599 -11.08 -5.07 -44.28
CA GLY A 599 -11.95 -5.23 -45.46
C GLY A 599 -11.83 -6.59 -46.16
N LYS A 600 -11.23 -7.60 -45.51
CA LYS A 600 -11.05 -8.95 -46.07
C LYS A 600 -12.25 -9.88 -45.78
N LEU A 601 -13.02 -9.56 -44.74
CA LEU A 601 -14.22 -10.30 -44.33
C LEU A 601 -15.44 -9.37 -44.27
N ASN A 602 -16.61 -9.88 -44.61
CA ASN A 602 -17.89 -9.30 -44.24
C ASN A 602 -18.27 -9.79 -42.83
N ARG A 603 -19.03 -8.99 -42.08
CA ARG A 603 -19.44 -9.32 -40.71
C ARG A 603 -20.92 -9.02 -40.50
N GLU A 604 -21.66 -10.02 -40.06
CA GLU A 604 -23.08 -9.89 -39.69
C GLU A 604 -23.30 -10.28 -38.22
N TRP A 605 -24.27 -9.63 -37.57
CA TRP A 605 -24.64 -9.94 -36.18
C TRP A 605 -25.97 -10.67 -36.16
N ARG A 606 -25.97 -11.91 -35.69
CA ARG A 606 -27.17 -12.76 -35.55
C ARG A 606 -27.05 -13.57 -34.26
N ASN A 607 -28.15 -13.83 -33.55
CA ASN A 607 -28.18 -14.69 -32.36
C ASN A 607 -27.08 -14.40 -31.31
N ARG A 608 -26.84 -13.11 -31.00
CA ARG A 608 -25.81 -12.64 -30.05
C ARG A 608 -24.37 -13.01 -30.42
N GLN A 609 -24.09 -13.30 -31.69
CA GLN A 609 -22.75 -13.66 -32.20
C GLN A 609 -22.46 -12.97 -33.54
N TYR A 610 -21.16 -12.79 -33.83
CA TYR A 610 -20.70 -12.28 -35.13
C TYR A 610 -20.37 -13.44 -36.06
N TYR A 611 -20.95 -13.42 -37.26
CA TYR A 611 -20.68 -14.33 -38.36
C TYR A 611 -19.82 -13.61 -39.39
N TYR A 612 -18.82 -14.30 -39.92
CA TYR A 612 -17.88 -13.74 -40.89
C TYR A 612 -17.92 -14.52 -42.21
N THR A 613 -17.90 -13.83 -43.34
CA THR A 613 -17.79 -14.44 -44.68
C THR A 613 -16.66 -13.78 -45.46
N LEU A 614 -15.98 -14.55 -46.33
CA LEU A 614 -14.90 -14.00 -47.14
C LEU A 614 -15.45 -12.99 -48.16
N VAL A 615 -14.83 -11.81 -48.27
CA VAL A 615 -15.22 -10.82 -49.28
C VAL A 615 -14.81 -11.35 -50.65
N LYS A 616 -15.79 -11.72 -51.48
CA LYS A 616 -15.53 -12.02 -52.90
C LYS A 616 -14.99 -10.76 -53.56
N THR A 617 -13.83 -10.86 -54.21
CA THR A 617 -13.29 -9.83 -55.11
C THR A 617 -14.16 -9.72 -56.37
N SER A 618 -15.38 -9.24 -56.19
CA SER A 618 -16.23 -8.69 -57.24
C SER A 618 -16.56 -7.27 -56.81
N SER A 619 -15.97 -6.33 -57.53
CA SER A 619 -16.16 -4.88 -57.45
C SER A 619 -17.58 -4.46 -57.00
N LYS A 620 -17.71 -3.83 -55.81
CA LYS A 620 -18.30 -2.48 -55.60
C LYS A 620 -18.70 -2.20 -54.15
N GLN A 621 -18.35 -0.97 -53.76
CA GLN A 621 -19.03 -0.02 -52.85
C GLN A 621 -19.18 -0.37 -51.36
N VAL A 622 -18.27 0.24 -50.59
CA VAL A 622 -18.38 0.49 -49.15
C VAL A 622 -19.55 1.44 -48.87
N SER A 623 -20.61 0.95 -48.25
CA SER A 623 -21.60 1.80 -47.57
C SER A 623 -21.20 1.97 -46.09
N LYS A 624 -20.68 3.15 -45.75
CA LYS A 624 -20.63 3.62 -44.36
C LYS A 624 -22.01 4.15 -43.98
N THR A 625 -22.64 3.54 -42.98
CA THR A 625 -23.74 4.16 -42.24
C THR A 625 -23.45 4.07 -40.74
N PRO A 626 -23.42 5.20 -40.01
CA PRO A 626 -23.30 5.21 -38.56
C PRO A 626 -24.67 4.99 -37.91
N LEU A 627 -24.74 4.11 -36.90
CA LEU A 627 -25.93 3.96 -36.06
C LEU A 627 -25.91 5.03 -34.97
N SER A 628 -26.76 6.04 -35.17
CA SER A 628 -27.26 6.96 -34.15
C SER A 628 -28.46 6.35 -33.39
N ASN A 629 -28.52 6.64 -32.09
CA ASN A 629 -29.69 6.68 -31.19
C ASN A 629 -30.66 5.50 -31.13
N LEU A 630 -30.85 4.95 -29.91
CA LEU A 630 -32.15 4.57 -29.39
C LEU A 630 -32.15 4.82 -27.87
N GLU A 631 -32.81 5.91 -27.48
CA GLU A 631 -33.39 6.08 -26.15
C GLU A 631 -34.64 5.19 -26.01
N THR A 632 -35.01 4.99 -24.74
CA THR A 632 -36.34 4.63 -24.20
C THR A 632 -36.93 3.25 -24.53
N GLN A 633 -37.03 2.42 -23.48
CA GLN A 633 -38.34 1.92 -23.06
C GLN A 633 -38.37 1.64 -21.55
N GLN A 634 -39.44 2.17 -20.94
CA GLN A 634 -39.88 1.99 -19.57
C GLN A 634 -40.31 0.54 -19.33
N THR A 635 -39.97 -0.01 -18.17
CA THR A 635 -40.92 -0.58 -17.19
C THR A 635 -40.22 -0.78 -15.85
#